data_AF-A0A2G6ZRC5-F1
#
_entry.id   AF-A0A2G6ZRC5-F1
#
_cell.length_a   1.000
_cell.length_b   1.000
_cell.length_c   1.000
_cell.angle_alpha   90.00
_cell.angle_beta   90.00
_cell.angle_gamma   90.00
#
_symmetry.space_group_name_H-M   'P 1'
#
loop_
_entity.id
_entity.type
_entity.pdbx_description
1 polymer ?
#
loop_
_entity_poly.entity_id
_entity_poly.type
_entity_poly.pdbx_seq_one_letter_code
_entity_poly.pdbx_strand_id
1 'polypeptide(L)'
;MLTEKECKNATCPPDKKRTRFTDAAGLYLEVSPKGSKRWFLKTYGDGKESRLALGSYPKVSLSAARLARDRVKVDKAEGIDPIEARRQAKKKTEAVEPGSTFKAIADDWFGKQRKMWSETHADRCYRQLERDLFPWLGGMALKEIKAPKLLDAIRVIEKRGAFETASRALMLCSQIWRYAAATGVIERDITADLKGALTPYRGKHFGAIVEPKEFGKLLLAIDNYHGGVVVKSALKLAPLVFQRPGELRGARWDEINFEASTWTIPAQRMKRGLHGKEYGDPHVVPLSKQALEIFKFLHLYTGTGEFCFPSPKSKDRPISENSVRTALLALGYTSDQHTWHGFRASARTMLDEQLEVDILVIEAQLAHAVKDANGRAYNRTKYLKQRTEMMQLWADYIDVLRGRV
;
A
#
# COMPACT_ATOMS: atom_id res chain seq x y z
N MET A 1 33.92 -34.31 3.54
CA MET A 1 33.05 -33.13 3.74
C MET A 1 31.65 -33.52 3.32
N LEU A 2 30.62 -32.99 3.98
CA LEU A 2 29.23 -33.29 3.65
C LEU A 2 28.83 -32.70 2.30
N THR A 3 27.87 -33.36 1.66
CA THR A 3 27.14 -32.93 0.47
C THR A 3 25.68 -32.63 0.81
N GLU A 4 25.00 -31.85 -0.03
CA GLU A 4 23.59 -31.51 0.17
C GLU A 4 22.68 -32.76 0.14
N LYS A 5 23.03 -33.76 -0.69
CA LYS A 5 22.34 -35.04 -0.79
C LYS A 5 22.45 -35.84 0.51
N GLU A 6 23.64 -35.87 1.13
CA GLU A 6 23.84 -36.51 2.43
C GLU A 6 23.07 -35.79 3.54
N CYS A 7 23.04 -34.46 3.54
CA CYS A 7 22.26 -33.69 4.52
C CYS A 7 20.76 -33.96 4.42
N LYS A 8 20.23 -34.03 3.19
CA LYS A 8 18.83 -34.34 2.91
C LYS A 8 18.46 -35.76 3.35
N ASN A 9 19.34 -36.72 3.13
CA ASN A 9 19.09 -38.14 3.43
C ASN A 9 19.53 -38.58 4.83
N ALA A 10 20.21 -37.71 5.59
CA ALA A 10 20.66 -38.02 6.94
C ALA A 10 19.48 -38.41 7.86
N THR A 11 19.54 -39.59 8.47
CA THR A 11 18.57 -40.10 9.44
C THR A 11 19.25 -40.49 10.74
N CYS A 12 18.48 -40.49 11.83
CA CYS A 12 18.96 -40.97 13.11
C CYS A 12 18.41 -42.39 13.33
N PRO A 13 19.27 -43.39 13.58
CA PRO A 13 18.84 -44.74 13.92
C PRO A 13 17.93 -44.74 15.17
N PRO A 14 16.90 -45.61 15.24
CA PRO A 14 15.92 -45.62 16.34
C PRO A 14 16.54 -45.87 17.73
N ASP A 15 17.68 -46.55 17.77
CA ASP A 15 18.45 -46.92 18.96
C ASP A 15 19.32 -45.77 19.52
N LYS A 16 19.51 -44.68 18.76
CA LYS A 16 20.36 -43.55 19.16
C LYS A 16 19.54 -42.33 19.54
N LYS A 17 19.92 -41.66 20.62
CA LYS A 17 19.25 -40.40 21.03
C LYS A 17 19.43 -39.29 19.99
N ARG A 18 20.59 -39.23 19.31
CA ARG A 18 20.92 -38.32 18.20
C ARG A 18 22.08 -38.88 17.36
N THR A 19 22.12 -38.55 16.07
CA THR A 19 23.25 -38.86 15.18
C THR A 19 23.91 -37.57 14.69
N ARG A 20 25.24 -37.54 14.67
CA ARG A 20 26.02 -36.42 14.17
C ARG A 20 26.68 -36.79 12.85
N PHE A 21 26.51 -35.93 11.85
CA PHE A 21 27.14 -36.01 10.55
C PHE A 21 28.13 -34.86 10.47
N THR A 22 29.42 -35.17 10.51
CA THR A 22 30.49 -34.18 10.63
C THR A 22 30.86 -33.59 9.27
N ASP A 23 31.00 -32.27 9.20
CA ASP A 23 31.60 -31.53 8.09
C ASP A 23 32.99 -30.99 8.51
N ALA A 24 33.54 -30.01 7.79
CA ALA A 24 34.85 -29.47 8.09
C ALA A 24 34.86 -28.43 9.23
N ALA A 25 35.99 -28.38 9.93
CA ALA A 25 36.32 -27.34 10.91
C ALA A 25 35.30 -27.21 12.05
N GLY A 26 34.90 -28.35 12.63
CA GLY A 26 34.01 -28.42 13.80
C GLY A 26 32.53 -28.23 13.48
N LEU A 27 32.15 -27.98 12.22
CA LEU A 27 30.77 -27.94 11.77
C LEU A 27 30.21 -29.37 11.66
N TYR A 28 28.99 -29.59 12.13
CA TYR A 28 28.29 -30.86 11.97
C TYR A 28 26.76 -30.67 11.93
N LEU A 29 26.07 -31.60 11.29
CA LEU A 29 24.62 -31.72 11.32
C LEU A 29 24.21 -32.73 12.39
N GLU A 30 23.37 -32.32 13.34
CA GLU A 30 22.79 -33.21 14.33
C GLU A 30 21.35 -33.55 13.95
N VAL A 31 21.04 -34.84 13.89
CA VAL A 31 19.73 -35.38 13.51
C VAL A 31 19.12 -36.11 14.70
N SER A 32 17.86 -35.81 15.02
CA SER A 32 17.11 -36.52 16.06
C SER A 32 16.31 -37.72 15.50
N PRO A 33 15.91 -38.68 16.35
CA PRO A 33 15.04 -39.80 15.95
C PRO A 33 13.72 -39.37 15.31
N LYS A 34 13.20 -38.20 15.72
CA LYS A 34 11.99 -37.59 15.15
C LYS A 34 12.23 -36.87 13.80
N GLY A 35 13.43 -36.99 13.22
CA GLY A 35 13.77 -36.42 11.92
C GLY A 35 14.17 -34.95 11.91
N SER A 36 14.21 -34.26 13.07
CA SER A 36 14.66 -32.86 13.11
C SER A 36 16.17 -32.76 12.92
N LYS A 37 16.60 -31.83 12.07
CA LYS A 37 18.00 -31.65 11.65
C LYS A 37 18.48 -30.24 11.98
N ARG A 38 19.63 -30.10 12.63
CA ARG A 38 20.16 -28.80 13.05
C ARG A 38 21.68 -28.72 12.93
N TRP A 39 22.17 -27.59 12.44
CA TRP A 39 23.59 -27.29 12.33
C TRP A 39 24.16 -26.86 13.67
N PHE A 40 25.32 -27.42 14.00
CA PHE A 40 26.11 -27.05 15.16
C PHE A 40 27.57 -26.86 14.78
N LEU A 41 28.22 -25.90 15.44
CA LEU A 41 29.65 -25.71 15.38
C LEU A 41 30.24 -26.00 16.75
N LYS A 42 31.18 -26.95 16.79
CA LYS A 42 32.00 -27.23 17.97
C LYS A 42 33.00 -26.09 18.15
N THR A 43 33.00 -25.49 19.33
CA THR A 43 33.85 -24.35 19.69
C THR A 43 34.60 -24.66 20.98
N TYR A 44 35.78 -24.07 21.15
CA TYR A 44 36.55 -24.14 22.39
C TYR A 44 36.74 -22.72 22.93
N GLY A 45 36.54 -22.53 24.23
CA GLY A 45 36.82 -21.30 24.98
C GLY A 45 37.28 -21.67 26.39
N ASP A 46 38.33 -21.02 26.90
CA ASP A 46 38.94 -21.30 28.21
C ASP A 46 39.17 -22.80 28.49
N GLY A 47 39.68 -23.53 27.49
CA GLY A 47 39.93 -24.97 27.59
C GLY A 47 38.68 -25.87 27.66
N LYS A 48 37.46 -25.30 27.61
CA LYS A 48 36.19 -26.05 27.63
C LYS A 48 35.57 -26.15 26.24
N GLU A 49 35.12 -27.36 25.90
CA GLU A 49 34.34 -27.61 24.70
C GLU A 49 32.91 -27.08 24.86
N SER A 50 32.45 -26.31 23.87
CA SER A 50 31.07 -25.86 23.75
C SER A 50 30.55 -26.06 22.33
N ARG A 51 29.24 -25.88 22.14
CA ARG A 51 28.59 -26.00 20.84
C ARG A 51 27.69 -24.81 20.55
N LEU A 52 27.79 -24.27 19.35
CA LEU A 52 26.97 -23.16 18.87
C LEU A 52 25.98 -23.64 17.81
N ALA A 53 24.68 -23.41 18.01
CA ALA A 53 23.65 -23.82 17.06
C ALA A 53 23.52 -22.82 15.90
N LEU A 54 23.82 -23.21 14.65
CA LEU A 54 23.83 -22.29 13.50
C LEU A 54 22.48 -22.20 12.76
N GLY A 55 21.53 -23.09 13.05
CA GLY A 55 20.18 -23.05 12.49
C GLY A 55 19.64 -24.43 12.12
N SER A 56 18.35 -24.52 11.84
CA SER A 56 17.69 -25.78 11.46
C SER A 56 17.79 -26.01 9.95
N TYR A 57 18.05 -27.24 9.53
CA TYR A 57 17.98 -27.67 8.13
C TYR A 57 16.53 -28.06 7.79
N PRO A 58 15.98 -27.73 6.61
CA PRO A 58 16.65 -27.11 5.46
C PRO A 58 16.65 -25.57 5.43
N LYS A 59 16.05 -24.89 6.43
CA LYS A 59 15.98 -23.42 6.48
C LYS A 59 17.36 -22.75 6.42
N VAL A 60 18.37 -23.40 6.98
CA VAL A 60 19.79 -23.08 6.78
C VAL A 60 20.40 -24.21 5.96
N SER A 61 20.78 -23.91 4.72
CA SER A 61 21.47 -24.83 3.81
C SER A 61 22.88 -25.15 4.30
N LEU A 62 23.51 -26.20 3.74
CA LEU A 62 24.92 -26.52 4.05
C LEU A 62 25.86 -25.33 3.72
N SER A 63 25.63 -24.63 2.61
CA SER A 63 26.41 -23.46 2.22
C SER A 63 26.25 -22.30 3.22
N ALA A 64 25.03 -22.02 3.66
CA ALA A 64 24.76 -21.00 4.67
C ALA A 64 25.36 -21.36 6.03
N ALA A 65 25.35 -22.65 6.40
CA ALA A 65 25.99 -23.13 7.61
C ALA A 65 27.52 -22.98 7.59
N ARG A 66 28.17 -23.21 6.42
CA ARG A 66 29.61 -22.96 6.24
C ARG A 66 29.94 -21.47 6.33
N LEU A 67 29.16 -20.59 5.71
CA LEU A 67 29.35 -19.14 5.83
C LEU A 67 29.19 -18.66 7.28
N ALA A 68 28.21 -19.20 8.00
CA ALA A 68 28.00 -18.89 9.42
C ALA A 68 29.17 -19.39 10.30
N ARG A 69 29.74 -20.56 9.99
CA ARG A 69 30.96 -21.05 10.65
C ARG A 69 32.14 -20.10 10.43
N ASP A 70 32.33 -19.64 9.20
CA ASP A 70 33.47 -18.79 8.86
C ASP A 70 33.37 -17.42 9.56
N ARG A 71 32.17 -16.85 9.65
CA ARG A 71 31.91 -15.64 10.46
C ARG A 71 32.24 -15.84 11.94
N VAL A 72 31.80 -16.95 12.54
CA VAL A 72 32.08 -17.27 13.95
C VAL A 72 33.59 -17.43 14.21
N LYS A 73 34.37 -17.85 13.21
CA LYS A 73 35.83 -17.90 13.31
C LYS A 73 36.47 -16.51 13.22
N VAL A 74 35.96 -15.64 12.35
CA VAL A 74 36.40 -14.24 12.26
C VAL A 74 36.12 -13.51 13.57
N ASP A 75 34.89 -13.61 14.09
CA ASP A 75 34.50 -13.00 15.37
C ASP A 75 35.44 -13.43 16.52
N LYS A 76 35.79 -14.72 16.57
CA LYS A 76 36.75 -15.24 17.55
C LYS A 76 38.18 -14.70 17.37
N ALA A 77 38.63 -14.53 16.13
CA ALA A 77 39.94 -13.96 15.85
C ALA A 77 40.01 -12.48 16.26
N GLU A 78 38.89 -11.78 16.25
CA GLU A 78 38.73 -10.40 16.72
C GLU A 78 38.45 -10.28 18.23
N GLY A 79 38.52 -11.40 18.97
CA GLY A 79 38.32 -11.41 20.43
C GLY A 79 36.86 -11.36 20.89
N ILE A 80 35.90 -11.52 19.98
CA ILE A 80 34.46 -11.53 20.29
C ILE A 80 34.03 -12.97 20.56
N ASP A 81 33.57 -13.29 21.79
CA ASP A 81 32.97 -14.60 22.07
C ASP A 81 31.54 -14.68 21.46
N PRO A 82 31.32 -15.50 20.41
CA PRO A 82 30.03 -15.58 19.71
C PRO A 82 28.92 -16.23 20.56
N ILE A 83 29.30 -17.00 21.60
CA ILE A 83 28.37 -17.57 22.57
C ILE A 83 27.89 -16.49 23.52
N GLU A 84 28.79 -15.66 24.05
CA GLU A 84 28.41 -14.54 24.92
C GLU A 84 27.64 -13.46 24.17
N ALA A 85 28.07 -13.05 22.97
CA ALA A 85 27.37 -12.07 22.15
C ALA A 85 25.91 -12.51 21.88
N ARG A 86 25.71 -13.80 21.61
CA ARG A 86 24.37 -14.36 21.41
C ARG A 86 23.59 -14.50 22.72
N ARG A 87 24.26 -14.85 23.82
CA ARG A 87 23.64 -14.92 25.16
C ARG A 87 23.22 -13.54 25.65
N GLN A 88 24.01 -12.50 25.37
CA GLN A 88 23.67 -11.10 25.66
C GLN A 88 22.51 -10.62 24.77
N ALA A 89 22.52 -10.92 23.48
CA ALA A 89 21.39 -10.62 22.59
C ALA A 89 20.09 -11.32 23.05
N LYS A 90 20.19 -12.56 23.52
CA LYS A 90 19.06 -13.34 24.05
C LYS A 90 18.59 -12.86 25.42
N LYS A 91 19.51 -12.50 26.33
CA LYS A 91 19.19 -11.91 27.63
C LYS A 91 18.49 -10.55 27.48
N LYS A 92 18.90 -9.72 26.51
CA LYS A 92 18.22 -8.45 26.18
C LYS A 92 16.80 -8.64 25.66
N THR A 93 16.47 -9.81 25.10
CA THR A 93 15.10 -10.16 24.65
C THR A 93 14.29 -10.85 25.75
N GLU A 94 14.92 -11.60 26.65
CA GLU A 94 14.26 -12.32 27.76
C GLU A 94 14.01 -11.45 29.00
N ALA A 95 14.72 -10.32 29.17
CA ALA A 95 14.54 -9.38 30.28
C ALA A 95 13.56 -8.23 29.98
N VAL A 96 12.83 -8.31 28.86
CA VAL A 96 11.90 -7.25 28.45
C VAL A 96 10.59 -7.40 29.20
N GLU A 97 10.20 -6.40 29.98
CA GLU A 97 8.89 -6.39 30.62
C GLU A 97 7.78 -6.55 29.56
N PRO A 98 6.77 -7.43 29.80
CA PRO A 98 5.62 -7.55 28.93
C PRO A 98 5.00 -6.16 28.68
N GLY A 99 4.92 -5.75 27.41
CA GLY A 99 4.40 -4.43 27.02
C GLY A 99 5.44 -3.38 26.64
N SER A 100 6.74 -3.61 26.87
CA SER A 100 7.79 -2.61 26.56
C SER A 100 8.50 -2.82 25.21
N THR A 101 8.14 -3.88 24.46
CA THR A 101 8.71 -4.12 23.12
C THR A 101 8.16 -3.16 22.07
N PHE A 102 8.92 -2.90 21.00
CA PHE A 102 8.43 -2.11 19.87
C PHE A 102 7.13 -2.68 19.29
N LYS A 103 7.01 -4.01 19.14
CA LYS A 103 5.78 -4.63 18.63
C LYS A 103 4.60 -4.39 19.57
N ALA A 104 4.77 -4.59 20.88
CA ALA A 104 3.68 -4.40 21.84
C ALA A 104 3.14 -2.96 21.83
N ILE A 105 4.04 -1.98 21.83
CA ILE A 105 3.67 -0.56 21.75
C ILE A 105 3.04 -0.21 20.40
N ALA A 106 3.56 -0.76 19.31
CA ALA A 106 2.98 -0.58 17.98
C ALA A 106 1.56 -1.17 17.89
N ASP A 107 1.31 -2.35 18.50
CA ASP A 107 0.01 -3.00 18.53
C ASP A 107 -1.01 -2.18 19.35
N ASP A 108 -0.61 -1.65 20.52
CA ASP A 108 -1.46 -0.79 21.36
C ASP A 108 -1.79 0.53 20.66
N TRP A 109 -0.78 1.20 20.10
CA TRP A 109 -0.98 2.39 19.27
C TRP A 109 -1.93 2.10 18.09
N PHE A 110 -1.71 0.99 17.38
CA PHE A 110 -2.52 0.59 16.23
C PHE A 110 -3.97 0.30 16.63
N GLY A 111 -4.22 -0.29 17.81
CA GLY A 111 -5.56 -0.50 18.35
C GLY A 111 -6.37 0.79 18.48
N LYS A 112 -5.71 1.91 18.82
CA LYS A 112 -6.34 3.25 18.85
C LYS A 112 -6.57 3.79 17.44
N GLN A 113 -5.58 3.67 16.55
CA GLN A 113 -5.70 4.19 15.18
C GLN A 113 -6.73 3.44 14.33
N ARG A 114 -6.85 2.12 14.51
CA ARG A 114 -7.78 1.26 13.76
C ARG A 114 -9.24 1.73 13.90
N LYS A 115 -9.61 2.33 15.03
CA LYS A 115 -10.95 2.88 15.26
C LYS A 115 -11.24 4.14 14.43
N MET A 116 -10.19 4.85 13.99
CA MET A 116 -10.30 6.13 13.27
C MET A 116 -10.01 6.00 11.77
N TRP A 117 -9.41 4.90 11.35
CA TRP A 117 -9.03 4.64 9.97
C TRP A 117 -10.00 3.70 9.27
N SER A 118 -10.18 3.89 7.96
CA SER A 118 -10.83 2.87 7.13
C SER A 118 -10.08 1.54 7.23
N GLU A 119 -10.79 0.41 7.22
CA GLU A 119 -10.22 -0.94 7.29
C GLU A 119 -9.05 -1.16 6.31
N THR A 120 -9.23 -0.78 5.04
CA THR A 120 -8.17 -0.89 4.02
C THR A 120 -6.89 -0.10 4.36
N HIS A 121 -7.04 1.09 4.98
CA HIS A 121 -5.90 1.89 5.40
C HIS A 121 -5.20 1.26 6.60
N ALA A 122 -5.98 0.81 7.59
CA ALA A 122 -5.47 0.12 8.77
C ALA A 122 -4.69 -1.14 8.38
N ASP A 123 -5.27 -2.00 7.54
CA ASP A 123 -4.63 -3.22 7.04
C ASP A 123 -3.33 -2.93 6.30
N ARG A 124 -3.32 -1.91 5.43
CA ARG A 124 -2.11 -1.51 4.70
C ARG A 124 -1.00 -1.08 5.66
N CYS A 125 -1.33 -0.27 6.66
CA CYS A 125 -0.35 0.19 7.65
C CYS A 125 0.16 -0.97 8.52
N TYR A 126 -0.71 -1.86 8.98
CA TYR A 126 -0.31 -3.00 9.82
C TYR A 126 0.57 -3.99 9.06
N ARG A 127 0.18 -4.36 7.83
CA ARG A 127 1.00 -5.22 6.97
C ARG A 127 2.39 -4.64 6.71
N GLN A 128 2.50 -3.31 6.64
CA GLN A 128 3.80 -2.66 6.53
C GLN A 128 4.63 -2.82 7.80
N LEU A 129 4.03 -2.66 9.00
CA LEU A 129 4.71 -2.95 10.26
C LEU A 129 5.21 -4.40 10.30
N GLU A 130 4.34 -5.36 9.97
CA GLU A 130 4.66 -6.80 9.97
C GLU A 130 5.78 -7.18 9.00
N ARG A 131 5.75 -6.63 7.79
CA ARG A 131 6.70 -6.99 6.74
C ARG A 131 8.04 -6.29 6.89
N ASP A 132 8.00 -5.00 7.23
CA ASP A 132 9.17 -4.12 7.07
C ASP A 132 9.79 -3.68 8.40
N LEU A 133 9.09 -3.75 9.53
CA LEU A 133 9.58 -3.23 10.82
C LEU A 133 9.69 -4.31 11.91
N PHE A 134 8.65 -5.11 12.14
CA PHE A 134 8.65 -6.17 13.16
C PHE A 134 9.77 -7.21 13.01
N PRO A 135 10.21 -7.62 11.80
CA PRO A 135 11.30 -8.57 11.67
C PRO A 135 12.65 -8.05 12.20
N TRP A 136 12.81 -6.72 12.30
CA TRP A 136 14.05 -6.06 12.69
C TRP A 136 14.01 -5.47 14.10
N LEU A 137 12.85 -4.95 14.51
CA LEU A 137 12.68 -4.19 15.73
C LEU A 137 11.68 -4.82 16.70
N GLY A 138 10.78 -5.69 16.22
CA GLY A 138 9.57 -6.10 16.94
C GLY A 138 9.80 -6.66 18.34
N GLY A 139 10.81 -7.51 18.51
CA GLY A 139 11.15 -8.12 19.80
C GLY A 139 12.04 -7.29 20.71
N MET A 140 12.51 -6.11 20.26
CA MET A 140 13.41 -5.26 21.05
C MET A 140 12.60 -4.38 21.99
N ALA A 141 13.12 -4.15 23.21
CA ALA A 141 12.59 -3.11 24.10
C ALA A 141 12.71 -1.75 23.42
N LEU A 142 11.63 -0.97 23.38
CA LEU A 142 11.58 0.30 22.65
C LEU A 142 12.68 1.27 23.12
N LYS A 143 12.91 1.34 24.43
CA LYS A 143 13.95 2.14 25.08
C LYS A 143 15.39 1.81 24.65
N GLU A 144 15.63 0.59 24.18
CA GLU A 144 16.95 0.14 23.74
C GLU A 144 17.22 0.40 22.25
N ILE A 145 16.18 0.74 21.49
CA ILE A 145 16.31 1.05 20.07
C ILE A 145 16.86 2.47 19.92
N LYS A 146 18.11 2.58 19.49
CA LYS A 146 18.75 3.86 19.16
C LYS A 146 18.50 4.26 17.71
N ALA A 147 18.59 5.56 17.42
CA ALA A 147 18.35 6.12 16.09
C ALA A 147 19.14 5.42 14.95
N PRO A 148 20.43 5.06 15.10
CA PRO A 148 21.16 4.32 14.06
C PRO A 148 20.53 2.95 13.74
N LYS A 149 20.04 2.22 14.75
CA LYS A 149 19.41 0.91 14.55
C LYS A 149 18.08 1.01 13.83
N LEU A 150 17.29 2.03 14.16
CA LEU A 150 16.05 2.34 13.45
C LEU A 150 16.33 2.71 11.99
N LEU A 151 17.35 3.56 11.75
CA LEU A 151 17.77 3.93 10.41
C LEU A 151 18.20 2.70 9.59
N ASP A 152 18.97 1.80 10.17
CA ASP A 152 19.38 0.54 9.51
C ASP A 152 18.18 -0.31 9.09
N ALA A 153 17.16 -0.43 9.95
CA ALA A 153 15.93 -1.15 9.63
C ALA A 153 15.19 -0.51 8.44
N ILE A 154 15.09 0.82 8.41
CA ILE A 154 14.43 1.54 7.31
C ILE A 154 15.25 1.49 6.02
N ARG A 155 16.59 1.51 6.11
CA ARG A 155 17.50 1.37 4.97
C ARG A 155 17.37 0.02 4.26
N VAL A 156 16.91 -1.03 4.94
CA VAL A 156 16.57 -2.30 4.27
C VAL A 156 15.46 -2.10 3.23
N ILE A 157 14.49 -1.23 3.52
CA ILE A 157 13.39 -0.89 2.60
C ILE A 157 13.92 -0.04 1.45
N GLU A 158 14.76 0.96 1.77
CA GLU A 158 15.37 1.84 0.79
C GLU A 158 16.25 1.09 -0.23
N LYS A 159 17.06 0.13 0.24
CA LYS A 159 17.91 -0.71 -0.63
C LYS A 159 17.12 -1.53 -1.66
N ARG A 160 15.80 -1.69 -1.49
CA ARG A 160 14.91 -2.33 -2.48
C ARG A 160 14.43 -1.36 -3.56
N GLY A 161 14.82 -0.09 -3.50
CA GLY A 161 14.30 1.00 -4.35
C GLY A 161 12.92 1.52 -3.91
N ALA A 162 12.41 1.10 -2.75
CA ALA A 162 11.06 1.42 -2.29
C ALA A 162 11.02 2.70 -1.43
N PHE A 163 11.48 3.83 -1.98
CA PHE A 163 11.67 5.10 -1.26
C PHE A 163 10.39 5.62 -0.57
N GLU A 164 9.24 5.60 -1.26
CA GLU A 164 7.96 5.99 -0.64
C GLU A 164 7.60 5.10 0.56
N THR A 165 7.89 3.81 0.46
CA THR A 165 7.63 2.84 1.53
C THR A 165 8.56 3.11 2.72
N ALA A 166 9.82 3.46 2.47
CA ALA A 166 10.77 3.84 3.50
C ALA A 166 10.33 5.13 4.22
N SER A 167 9.93 6.17 3.49
CA SER A 167 9.40 7.40 4.08
C SER A 167 8.13 7.14 4.91
N ARG A 168 7.22 6.29 4.42
CA ARG A 168 6.02 5.88 5.17
C ARG A 168 6.37 5.08 6.42
N ALA A 169 7.38 4.20 6.36
CA ALA A 169 7.83 3.43 7.52
C ALA A 169 8.37 4.36 8.61
N LEU A 170 9.17 5.37 8.25
CA LEU A 170 9.65 6.38 9.20
C LEU A 170 8.48 7.16 9.83
N MET A 171 7.47 7.52 9.03
CA MET A 171 6.27 8.20 9.53
C MET A 171 5.50 7.34 10.55
N LEU A 172 5.33 6.04 10.28
CA LEU A 172 4.71 5.11 11.23
C LEU A 172 5.53 5.01 12.52
N CYS A 173 6.85 4.87 12.40
CA CYS A 173 7.75 4.87 13.56
C CYS A 173 7.61 6.17 14.37
N SER A 174 7.59 7.35 13.75
CA SER A 174 7.38 8.61 14.47
C SER A 174 6.06 8.64 15.23
N GLN A 175 4.98 8.12 14.65
CA GLN A 175 3.68 8.05 15.33
C GLN A 175 3.73 7.11 16.54
N ILE A 176 4.37 5.96 16.41
CA ILE A 176 4.54 4.98 17.49
C ILE A 176 5.44 5.54 18.60
N TRP A 177 6.55 6.21 18.26
CA TRP A 177 7.46 6.81 19.23
C TRP A 177 6.81 7.98 19.98
N ARG A 178 6.09 8.86 19.28
CA ARG A 178 5.34 9.94 19.94
C ARG A 178 4.25 9.41 20.85
N TYR A 179 3.57 8.34 20.43
CA TYR A 179 2.62 7.63 21.29
C TYR A 179 3.29 7.10 22.55
N ALA A 180 4.40 6.38 22.40
CA ALA A 180 5.16 5.83 23.51
C ALA A 180 5.65 6.91 24.49
N ALA A 181 6.07 8.06 23.97
CA ALA A 181 6.46 9.21 24.78
C ALA A 181 5.26 9.78 25.56
N ALA A 182 4.11 9.95 24.91
CA ALA A 182 2.89 10.42 25.55
C ALA A 182 2.36 9.46 26.63
N THR A 183 2.63 8.15 26.51
CA THR A 183 2.27 7.14 27.51
C THR A 183 3.36 6.87 28.55
N GLY A 184 4.46 7.64 28.55
CA GLY A 184 5.54 7.53 29.54
C GLY A 184 6.45 6.31 29.40
N VAL A 185 6.41 5.60 28.25
CA VAL A 185 7.25 4.42 27.99
C VAL A 185 8.69 4.83 27.64
N ILE A 186 8.83 6.00 27.02
CA ILE A 186 10.10 6.64 26.68
C ILE A 186 9.97 8.15 26.91
N GLU A 187 11.10 8.87 26.95
CA GLU A 187 11.08 10.32 27.16
C GLU A 187 10.89 11.12 25.87
N ARG A 188 11.40 10.64 24.73
CA ARG A 188 11.42 11.41 23.47
C ARG A 188 11.35 10.55 22.22
N ASP A 189 10.84 11.16 21.16
CA ASP A 189 10.87 10.61 19.80
C ASP A 189 12.30 10.69 19.22
N ILE A 190 12.81 9.56 18.70
CA ILE A 190 14.15 9.47 18.08
C ILE A 190 14.12 9.60 16.55
N THR A 191 12.94 9.77 15.95
CA THR A 191 12.74 9.69 14.50
C THR A 191 12.90 11.02 13.77
N ALA A 192 12.82 12.15 14.48
CA ALA A 192 12.82 13.49 13.89
C ALA A 192 14.05 13.75 13.01
N ASP A 193 15.24 13.42 13.53
CA ASP A 193 16.52 13.65 12.85
C ASP A 193 16.79 12.67 11.70
N LEU A 194 16.03 11.56 11.63
CA LEU A 194 16.23 10.52 10.62
C LEU A 194 15.67 10.91 9.25
N LYS A 195 14.80 11.92 9.18
CA LYS A 195 14.16 12.33 7.92
C LYS A 195 15.18 12.79 6.88
N GLY A 196 16.24 13.49 7.31
CA GLY A 196 17.32 13.96 6.43
C GLY A 196 18.30 12.87 6.00
N ALA A 197 18.31 11.72 6.67
CA ALA A 197 19.25 10.63 6.43
C ALA A 197 18.74 9.61 5.38
N LEU A 198 17.47 9.74 4.94
CA LEU A 198 16.86 8.90 3.93
C LEU A 198 16.82 9.62 2.59
N THR A 199 16.93 8.84 1.52
CA THR A 199 16.74 9.34 0.16
C THR A 199 15.31 9.85 0.01
N PRO A 200 15.12 11.13 -0.37
CA PRO A 200 13.78 11.69 -0.48
C PRO A 200 13.01 11.02 -1.61
N TYR A 201 11.81 10.53 -1.31
CA TYR A 201 10.87 10.12 -2.35
C TYR A 201 10.39 11.36 -3.11
N ARG A 202 10.72 11.43 -4.40
CA ARG A 202 10.12 12.38 -5.34
C ARG A 202 8.93 11.72 -5.99
N GLY A 203 7.72 12.06 -5.52
CA GLY A 203 6.48 11.59 -6.13
C GLY A 203 6.38 12.04 -7.58
N LYS A 204 5.92 11.13 -8.46
CA LYS A 204 5.48 11.51 -9.80
C LYS A 204 3.97 11.75 -9.75
N HIS A 205 3.51 12.83 -10.36
CA HIS A 205 2.09 13.02 -10.60
C HIS A 205 1.58 11.94 -11.56
N PHE A 206 0.30 11.58 -11.45
CA PHE A 206 -0.33 10.67 -12.41
C PHE A 206 -0.30 11.29 -13.81
N GLY A 207 -0.05 10.47 -14.84
CA GLY A 207 -0.17 10.91 -16.22
C GLY A 207 -1.59 11.42 -16.50
N ALA A 208 -1.65 12.63 -17.06
CA ALA A 208 -2.88 13.31 -17.47
C ALA A 208 -2.59 14.06 -18.77
N ILE A 209 -3.44 13.85 -19.77
CA ILE A 209 -3.35 14.56 -21.04
C ILE A 209 -4.25 15.78 -20.90
N VAL A 210 -3.66 16.97 -20.84
CA VAL A 210 -4.39 18.24 -20.68
C VAL A 210 -4.48 19.03 -21.97
N GLU A 211 -3.66 18.70 -22.96
CA GLU A 211 -3.66 19.34 -24.28
C GLU A 211 -4.87 18.89 -25.10
N PRO A 212 -5.76 19.81 -25.54
CA PRO A 212 -7.02 19.46 -26.19
C PRO A 212 -6.88 18.52 -27.39
N LYS A 213 -5.89 18.77 -28.27
CA LYS A 213 -5.66 17.95 -29.46
C LYS A 213 -5.27 16.51 -29.13
N GLU A 214 -4.39 16.32 -28.16
CA GLU A 214 -3.97 14.99 -27.73
C GLU A 214 -5.08 14.29 -26.92
N PHE A 215 -5.88 15.04 -26.17
CA PHE A 215 -7.04 14.52 -25.47
C PHE A 215 -8.11 14.03 -26.45
N GLY A 216 -8.35 14.76 -27.54
CA GLY A 216 -9.23 14.33 -28.65
C GLY A 216 -8.82 12.97 -29.23
N LYS A 217 -7.51 12.74 -29.46
CA LYS A 217 -6.99 11.43 -29.90
C LYS A 217 -7.30 10.31 -28.89
N LEU A 218 -7.14 10.58 -27.60
CA LEU A 218 -7.51 9.63 -26.54
C LEU A 218 -9.01 9.32 -26.56
N LEU A 219 -9.87 10.33 -26.72
CA LEU A 219 -11.31 10.14 -26.79
C LEU A 219 -11.72 9.28 -28.00
N LEU A 220 -11.08 9.49 -29.16
CA LEU A 220 -11.29 8.65 -30.35
C LEU A 220 -10.80 7.21 -30.14
N ALA A 221 -9.66 7.02 -29.47
CA ALA A 221 -9.18 5.68 -29.11
C ALA A 221 -10.17 4.96 -28.18
N ILE A 222 -10.76 5.67 -27.21
CA ILE A 222 -11.78 5.14 -26.30
C ILE A 222 -13.03 4.68 -27.05
N ASP A 223 -13.48 5.42 -28.07
CA ASP A 223 -14.64 5.03 -28.88
C ASP A 223 -14.41 3.71 -29.63
N ASN A 224 -13.18 3.52 -30.12
CA ASN A 224 -12.71 2.33 -30.81
C ASN A 224 -12.24 1.21 -29.86
N TYR A 225 -12.51 1.30 -28.55
CA TYR A 225 -12.25 0.20 -27.63
C TYR A 225 -13.22 -0.98 -27.90
N HIS A 226 -12.66 -2.18 -28.11
CA HIS A 226 -13.41 -3.41 -28.43
C HIS A 226 -13.58 -4.36 -27.24
N GLY A 227 -13.29 -3.91 -26.01
CA GLY A 227 -13.52 -4.74 -24.82
C GLY A 227 -15.00 -4.84 -24.43
N GLY A 228 -15.27 -5.58 -23.35
CA GLY A 228 -16.63 -5.84 -22.88
C GLY A 228 -17.42 -4.56 -22.55
N VAL A 229 -18.73 -4.61 -22.80
CA VAL A 229 -19.68 -3.49 -22.68
C VAL A 229 -19.52 -2.71 -21.38
N VAL A 230 -19.42 -3.39 -20.24
CA VAL A 230 -19.28 -2.76 -18.92
C VAL A 230 -18.02 -1.89 -18.82
N VAL A 231 -16.86 -2.41 -19.24
CA VAL A 231 -15.59 -1.67 -19.17
C VAL A 231 -15.57 -0.54 -20.20
N LYS A 232 -16.14 -0.78 -21.39
CA LYS A 232 -16.29 0.24 -22.44
C LYS A 232 -17.16 1.42 -21.95
N SER A 233 -18.28 1.15 -21.31
CA SER A 233 -19.14 2.19 -20.73
C SER A 233 -18.43 2.96 -19.61
N ALA A 234 -17.69 2.28 -18.73
CA ALA A 234 -16.90 2.95 -17.68
C ALA A 234 -15.82 3.86 -18.28
N LEU A 235 -15.14 3.40 -19.32
CA LEU A 235 -14.10 4.15 -20.02
C LEU A 235 -14.67 5.38 -20.75
N LYS A 236 -15.87 5.29 -21.33
CA LYS A 236 -16.57 6.41 -21.97
C LYS A 236 -17.13 7.43 -20.97
N LEU A 237 -17.61 6.97 -19.81
CA LEU A 237 -18.12 7.84 -18.76
C LEU A 237 -17.01 8.56 -17.99
N ALA A 238 -15.85 7.94 -17.81
CA ALA A 238 -14.73 8.49 -17.05
C ALA A 238 -14.35 9.94 -17.43
N PRO A 239 -14.15 10.30 -18.72
CA PRO A 239 -13.90 11.70 -19.10
C PRO A 239 -15.11 12.62 -18.91
N LEU A 240 -16.34 12.11 -19.07
CA LEU A 240 -17.56 12.93 -18.97
C LEU A 240 -17.86 13.34 -17.52
N VAL A 241 -17.75 12.41 -16.56
CA VAL A 241 -18.11 12.66 -15.16
C VAL A 241 -16.93 12.98 -14.25
N PHE A 242 -15.71 12.56 -14.65
CA PHE A 242 -14.43 12.82 -13.99
C PHE A 242 -14.39 12.60 -12.46
N GLN A 243 -15.24 11.69 -11.99
CA GLN A 243 -15.25 11.21 -10.62
C GLN A 243 -14.12 10.20 -10.38
N ARG A 244 -13.80 9.94 -9.12
CA ARG A 244 -12.68 9.05 -8.78
C ARG A 244 -12.96 7.63 -9.29
N PRO A 245 -11.91 6.84 -9.63
CA PRO A 245 -12.06 5.46 -10.05
C PRO A 245 -12.96 4.64 -9.13
N GLY A 246 -12.74 4.71 -7.81
CA GLY A 246 -13.55 4.01 -6.80
C GLY A 246 -15.02 4.45 -6.74
N GLU A 247 -15.30 5.70 -7.06
CA GLU A 247 -16.67 6.26 -7.10
C GLU A 247 -17.38 5.75 -8.36
N LEU A 248 -16.80 5.97 -9.55
CA LEU A 248 -17.45 5.58 -10.80
C LEU A 248 -17.61 4.07 -10.92
N ARG A 249 -16.55 3.31 -10.67
CA ARG A 249 -16.57 1.86 -10.83
C ARG A 249 -17.60 1.18 -9.93
N GLY A 250 -17.86 1.76 -8.76
CA GLY A 250 -18.75 1.18 -7.76
C GLY A 250 -20.17 1.72 -7.85
N ALA A 251 -20.45 2.65 -8.79
CA ALA A 251 -21.76 3.28 -8.96
C ALA A 251 -22.87 2.22 -8.94
N ARG A 252 -23.95 2.54 -8.22
CA ARG A 252 -25.11 1.68 -8.06
C ARG A 252 -26.30 2.29 -8.77
N TRP A 253 -27.24 1.45 -9.21
CA TRP A 253 -28.39 1.94 -9.97
C TRP A 253 -29.34 2.80 -9.14
N ASP A 254 -29.46 2.55 -7.84
CA ASP A 254 -30.21 3.38 -6.89
C ASP A 254 -29.61 4.78 -6.66
N GLU A 255 -28.35 4.99 -7.05
CA GLU A 255 -27.69 6.30 -7.02
C GLU A 255 -27.98 7.15 -8.27
N ILE A 256 -28.49 6.55 -9.36
CA ILE A 256 -28.73 7.23 -10.63
C ILE A 256 -30.20 7.62 -10.74
N ASN A 257 -30.47 8.93 -10.74
CA ASN A 257 -31.80 9.45 -11.02
C ASN A 257 -31.85 9.93 -12.48
N PHE A 258 -32.48 9.14 -13.34
CA PHE A 258 -32.61 9.43 -14.77
C PHE A 258 -33.53 10.61 -15.06
N GLU A 259 -34.55 10.85 -14.24
CA GLU A 259 -35.49 11.97 -14.42
C GLU A 259 -34.83 13.30 -14.03
N ALA A 260 -34.22 13.33 -12.85
CA ALA A 260 -33.51 14.50 -12.33
C ALA A 260 -32.13 14.70 -12.98
N SER A 261 -31.69 13.79 -13.85
CA SER A 261 -30.39 13.84 -14.53
C SER A 261 -29.21 13.97 -13.56
N THR A 262 -29.22 13.18 -12.47
CA THR A 262 -28.22 13.26 -11.41
C THR A 262 -27.72 11.88 -10.97
N TRP A 263 -26.47 11.85 -10.51
CA TRP A 263 -25.88 10.72 -9.81
C TRP A 263 -25.52 11.15 -8.39
N THR A 264 -26.14 10.56 -7.37
CA THR A 264 -25.91 10.91 -5.96
C THR A 264 -25.00 9.90 -5.29
N ILE A 265 -23.74 10.25 -5.07
CA ILE A 265 -22.74 9.39 -4.42
C ILE A 265 -22.90 9.50 -2.90
N PRO A 266 -23.24 8.42 -2.18
CA PRO A 266 -23.34 8.43 -0.72
C PRO A 266 -21.99 8.71 -0.07
N ALA A 267 -22.00 9.41 1.07
CA ALA A 267 -20.78 9.81 1.78
C ALA A 267 -19.89 8.61 2.17
N GLN A 268 -20.51 7.46 2.46
CA GLN A 268 -19.85 6.19 2.81
C GLN A 268 -18.90 5.70 1.71
N ARG A 269 -19.25 5.99 0.45
CA ARG A 269 -18.48 5.59 -0.74
C ARG A 269 -17.44 6.62 -1.18
N MET A 270 -17.56 7.85 -0.70
CA MET A 270 -16.61 8.91 -1.02
C MET A 270 -15.26 8.69 -0.33
N LYS A 271 -14.19 9.22 -0.93
CA LYS A 271 -12.84 9.20 -0.33
C LYS A 271 -12.74 10.23 0.80
N ARG A 272 -13.23 9.87 1.98
CA ARG A 272 -13.21 10.67 3.23
C ARG A 272 -12.71 9.81 4.41
N GLY A 273 -12.30 10.46 5.50
CA GLY A 273 -12.07 9.78 6.79
C GLY A 273 -13.37 9.19 7.35
N LEU A 274 -13.29 8.29 8.34
CA LEU A 274 -14.46 7.59 8.88
C LEU A 274 -15.60 8.54 9.28
N HIS A 275 -15.28 9.59 10.04
CA HIS A 275 -16.28 10.58 10.45
C HIS A 275 -16.98 11.24 9.25
N GLY A 276 -16.23 11.60 8.19
CA GLY A 276 -16.80 12.18 6.98
C GLY A 276 -17.56 11.18 6.09
N LYS A 277 -17.40 9.88 6.33
CA LYS A 277 -18.20 8.82 5.71
C LYS A 277 -19.51 8.56 6.45
N GLU A 278 -19.50 8.73 7.77
CA GLU A 278 -20.63 8.49 8.65
C GLU A 278 -21.59 9.69 8.71
N TYR A 279 -21.03 10.91 8.83
CA TYR A 279 -21.81 12.15 9.04
C TYR A 279 -21.69 13.14 7.89
N GLY A 280 -20.97 12.80 6.82
CA GLY A 280 -20.79 13.71 5.69
C GLY A 280 -22.01 13.72 4.75
N ASP A 281 -22.17 14.85 4.05
CA ASP A 281 -23.21 14.95 3.02
C ASP A 281 -22.88 14.11 1.77
N PRO A 282 -23.91 13.56 1.09
CA PRO A 282 -23.73 12.91 -0.21
C PRO A 282 -23.27 13.92 -1.28
N HIS A 283 -22.58 13.42 -2.29
CA HIS A 283 -22.16 14.22 -3.44
C HIS A 283 -23.06 13.97 -4.64
N VAL A 284 -23.93 14.94 -4.91
CA VAL A 284 -24.78 14.96 -6.10
C VAL A 284 -23.93 15.42 -7.28
N VAL A 285 -23.85 14.63 -8.35
CA VAL A 285 -23.17 14.89 -9.63
C VAL A 285 -24.21 15.08 -10.73
N PRO A 286 -24.39 16.28 -11.30
CA PRO A 286 -25.19 16.47 -12.49
C PRO A 286 -24.64 15.65 -13.66
N LEU A 287 -25.54 15.06 -14.45
CA LEU A 287 -25.21 14.25 -15.61
C LEU A 287 -25.60 15.01 -16.88
N SER A 288 -24.66 15.12 -17.82
CA SER A 288 -24.95 15.61 -19.17
C SER A 288 -25.79 14.62 -19.95
N LYS A 289 -26.38 15.06 -21.06
CA LYS A 289 -27.15 14.20 -21.98
C LYS A 289 -26.32 13.00 -22.44
N GLN A 290 -25.07 13.23 -22.83
CA GLN A 290 -24.11 12.19 -23.26
C GLN A 290 -23.86 11.16 -22.16
N ALA A 291 -23.71 11.59 -20.90
CA ALA A 291 -23.51 10.66 -19.80
C ALA A 291 -24.78 9.83 -19.53
N LEU A 292 -25.95 10.46 -19.57
CA LEU A 292 -27.24 9.78 -19.41
C LEU A 292 -27.49 8.73 -20.48
N GLU A 293 -27.15 9.00 -21.74
CA GLU A 293 -27.27 8.04 -22.82
C GLU A 293 -26.43 6.78 -22.55
N ILE A 294 -25.20 6.95 -22.09
CA ILE A 294 -24.34 5.81 -21.74
C ILE A 294 -24.90 5.03 -20.55
N PHE A 295 -25.42 5.72 -19.52
CA PHE A 295 -26.06 5.05 -18.39
C PHE A 295 -27.34 4.31 -18.81
N LYS A 296 -28.21 4.91 -19.62
CA LYS A 296 -29.43 4.29 -20.15
C LYS A 296 -29.09 3.05 -20.97
N PHE A 297 -28.11 3.16 -21.87
CA PHE A 297 -27.62 2.01 -22.64
C PHE A 297 -27.09 0.91 -21.73
N LEU A 298 -26.25 1.23 -20.74
CA LEU A 298 -25.70 0.26 -19.80
C LEU A 298 -26.78 -0.40 -18.94
N HIS A 299 -27.84 0.35 -18.58
CA HIS A 299 -28.96 -0.15 -17.79
C HIS A 299 -29.70 -1.30 -18.49
N LEU A 300 -29.75 -1.30 -19.82
CA LEU A 300 -30.31 -2.42 -20.60
C LEU A 300 -29.55 -3.74 -20.38
N TYR A 301 -28.27 -3.67 -20.01
CA TYR A 301 -27.41 -4.85 -19.81
C TYR A 301 -27.26 -5.25 -18.35
N THR A 302 -27.22 -4.28 -17.43
CA THR A 302 -26.87 -4.52 -16.03
C THR A 302 -27.91 -4.02 -15.03
N GLY A 303 -29.03 -3.46 -15.50
CA GLY A 303 -30.08 -2.83 -14.69
C GLY A 303 -30.79 -3.76 -13.70
N THR A 304 -30.72 -5.08 -13.90
CA THR A 304 -31.30 -6.06 -12.97
C THR A 304 -30.43 -6.30 -11.72
N GLY A 305 -29.20 -5.78 -11.71
CA GLY A 305 -28.25 -5.92 -10.59
C GLY A 305 -28.19 -4.67 -9.72
N GLU A 306 -27.35 -4.70 -8.68
CA GLU A 306 -27.10 -3.54 -7.82
C GLU A 306 -26.14 -2.54 -8.47
N PHE A 307 -25.06 -3.03 -9.07
CA PHE A 307 -23.99 -2.20 -9.63
C PHE A 307 -24.24 -1.82 -11.09
N CYS A 308 -23.97 -0.57 -11.45
CA CYS A 308 -23.90 -0.13 -12.84
C CYS A 308 -22.80 -0.91 -13.60
N PHE A 309 -21.66 -1.13 -12.93
CA PHE A 309 -20.48 -1.80 -13.51
C PHE A 309 -20.13 -3.10 -12.78
N PRO A 310 -20.92 -4.18 -12.90
CA PRO A 310 -20.68 -5.44 -12.21
C PRO A 310 -19.43 -6.15 -12.75
N SER A 311 -18.78 -6.96 -11.90
CA SER A 311 -17.67 -7.80 -12.34
C SER A 311 -18.18 -8.90 -13.27
N PRO A 312 -17.44 -9.23 -14.35
CA PRO A 312 -17.74 -10.40 -15.17
C PRO A 312 -17.70 -11.73 -14.37
N LYS A 313 -17.02 -11.74 -13.21
CA LYS A 313 -16.84 -12.92 -12.37
C LYS A 313 -17.84 -13.04 -11.22
N SER A 314 -18.60 -11.99 -10.89
CA SER A 314 -19.61 -11.99 -9.83
C SER A 314 -20.42 -10.69 -9.91
N LYS A 315 -21.74 -10.80 -9.80
CA LYS A 315 -22.65 -9.64 -9.83
C LYS A 315 -22.68 -8.86 -8.51
N ASP A 316 -22.17 -9.45 -7.43
CA ASP A 316 -22.16 -8.88 -6.06
C ASP A 316 -21.00 -7.93 -5.81
N ARG A 317 -20.14 -7.72 -6.81
CA ARG A 317 -19.04 -6.77 -6.75
C ARG A 317 -18.92 -6.03 -8.07
N PRO A 318 -18.45 -4.77 -8.04
CA PRO A 318 -18.18 -4.06 -9.26
C PRO A 318 -16.93 -4.62 -9.96
N ILE A 319 -16.56 -4.09 -11.15
CA ILE A 319 -15.34 -4.44 -11.93
C ILE A 319 -14.02 -4.35 -11.12
N SER A 320 -12.81 -4.38 -11.67
CA SER A 320 -11.62 -4.05 -10.86
C SER A 320 -11.33 -2.56 -10.92
N GLU A 321 -10.65 -2.00 -9.92
CA GLU A 321 -10.04 -0.66 -10.04
C GLU A 321 -9.05 -0.61 -11.21
N ASN A 322 -8.43 -1.76 -11.54
CA ASN A 322 -7.53 -1.89 -12.67
C ASN A 322 -8.25 -2.03 -14.03
N SER A 323 -9.57 -2.21 -14.09
CA SER A 323 -10.25 -2.53 -15.36
C SER A 323 -10.10 -1.44 -16.42
N VAL A 324 -10.34 -0.17 -16.06
CA VAL A 324 -10.13 0.96 -16.99
C VAL A 324 -8.65 1.21 -17.24
N ARG A 325 -7.77 0.99 -16.24
CA ARG A 325 -6.32 1.06 -16.44
C ARG A 325 -5.86 0.06 -17.51
N THR A 326 -6.32 -1.19 -17.42
CA THR A 326 -6.00 -2.22 -18.42
C THR A 326 -6.59 -1.87 -19.78
N ALA A 327 -7.78 -1.27 -19.84
CA ALA A 327 -8.36 -0.80 -21.10
C ALA A 327 -7.52 0.33 -21.74
N LEU A 328 -7.08 1.32 -20.95
CA LEU A 328 -6.20 2.40 -21.43
C LEU A 328 -4.87 1.84 -21.95
N LEU A 329 -4.27 0.89 -21.24
CA LEU A 329 -3.05 0.21 -21.70
C LEU A 329 -3.26 -0.54 -23.01
N ALA A 330 -4.41 -1.22 -23.18
CA ALA A 330 -4.75 -1.91 -24.42
C ALA A 330 -4.95 -0.94 -25.60
N LEU A 331 -5.31 0.32 -25.32
CA LEU A 331 -5.38 1.40 -26.30
C LEU A 331 -4.03 2.09 -26.55
N GLY A 332 -2.95 1.64 -25.93
CA GLY A 332 -1.60 2.20 -26.09
C GLY A 332 -1.26 3.36 -25.15
N TYR A 333 -2.10 3.68 -24.17
CA TYR A 333 -1.85 4.74 -23.20
C TYR A 333 -1.22 4.20 -21.92
N THR A 334 0.05 4.51 -21.70
CA THR A 334 0.81 4.11 -20.51
C THR A 334 0.48 5.01 -19.31
N SER A 335 0.85 4.58 -18.10
CA SER A 335 0.51 5.30 -16.86
C SER A 335 1.20 6.66 -16.69
N ASP A 336 2.28 6.89 -17.43
CA ASP A 336 2.97 8.18 -17.56
C ASP A 336 2.27 9.12 -18.55
N GLN A 337 1.55 8.59 -19.54
CA GLN A 337 0.77 9.39 -20.49
C GLN A 337 -0.62 9.72 -19.95
N HIS A 338 -1.41 8.71 -19.60
CA HIS A 338 -2.77 8.91 -19.10
C HIS A 338 -3.21 7.80 -18.15
N THR A 339 -3.89 8.17 -17.09
CA THR A 339 -4.49 7.24 -16.12
C THR A 339 -5.97 7.53 -15.94
N TRP A 340 -6.72 6.63 -15.29
CA TRP A 340 -8.11 6.94 -14.92
C TRP A 340 -8.18 8.19 -14.03
N HIS A 341 -7.24 8.35 -13.10
CA HIS A 341 -7.12 9.61 -12.32
C HIS A 341 -6.78 10.82 -13.20
N GLY A 342 -6.11 10.61 -14.33
CA GLY A 342 -5.75 11.62 -15.30
C GLY A 342 -6.96 12.37 -15.87
N PHE A 343 -8.08 11.69 -16.16
CA PHE A 343 -9.31 12.33 -16.64
C PHE A 343 -9.79 13.48 -15.75
N ARG A 344 -9.58 13.36 -14.45
CA ARG A 344 -9.96 14.38 -13.49
C ARG A 344 -9.08 15.61 -13.54
N ALA A 345 -7.77 15.41 -13.71
CA ALA A 345 -6.83 16.51 -13.92
C ALA A 345 -7.08 17.17 -15.28
N SER A 346 -7.29 16.37 -16.33
CA SER A 346 -7.70 16.82 -17.67
C SER A 346 -8.94 17.71 -17.62
N ALA A 347 -10.02 17.24 -16.99
CA ALA A 347 -11.25 18.02 -16.86
C ALA A 347 -11.02 19.30 -16.07
N ARG A 348 -10.36 19.25 -14.90
CA ARG A 348 -10.07 20.45 -14.10
C ARG A 348 -9.29 21.50 -14.89
N THR A 349 -8.26 21.08 -15.62
CA THR A 349 -7.42 21.99 -16.39
C THR A 349 -8.17 22.56 -17.59
N MET A 350 -8.83 21.74 -18.40
CA MET A 350 -9.52 22.24 -19.60
C MET A 350 -10.80 23.02 -19.29
N LEU A 351 -11.54 22.67 -18.23
CA LEU A 351 -12.69 23.48 -17.76
C LEU A 351 -12.26 24.90 -17.36
N ASP A 352 -11.10 25.02 -16.71
CA ASP A 352 -10.52 26.28 -16.26
C ASP A 352 -9.92 27.07 -17.45
N GLU A 353 -9.01 26.45 -18.20
CA GLU A 353 -8.21 27.14 -19.22
C GLU A 353 -8.89 27.29 -20.58
N GLN A 354 -9.77 26.37 -20.98
CA GLN A 354 -10.38 26.35 -22.32
C GLN A 354 -11.83 26.83 -22.31
N LEU A 355 -12.52 26.65 -21.19
CA LEU A 355 -13.94 26.97 -21.04
C LEU A 355 -14.20 28.08 -20.01
N GLU A 356 -13.14 28.58 -19.37
CA GLU A 356 -13.16 29.70 -18.41
C GLU A 356 -14.22 29.55 -17.31
N VAL A 357 -14.44 28.31 -16.86
CA VAL A 357 -15.43 28.02 -15.83
C VAL A 357 -14.86 28.39 -14.46
N ASP A 358 -15.68 29.05 -13.62
CA ASP A 358 -15.33 29.40 -12.25
C ASP A 358 -14.79 28.20 -11.47
N ILE A 359 -13.57 28.35 -10.94
CA ILE A 359 -12.86 27.32 -10.19
C ILE A 359 -13.66 26.80 -9.00
N LEU A 360 -14.48 27.61 -8.35
CA LEU A 360 -15.33 27.17 -7.23
C LEU A 360 -16.38 26.16 -7.69
N VAL A 361 -16.93 26.33 -8.89
CA VAL A 361 -17.90 25.40 -9.50
C VAL A 361 -17.20 24.08 -9.86
N ILE A 362 -15.99 24.14 -10.43
CA ILE A 362 -15.16 22.98 -10.75
C ILE A 362 -14.82 22.21 -9.46
N GLU A 363 -14.28 22.88 -8.45
CA GLU A 363 -13.86 22.25 -7.18
C GLU A 363 -15.06 21.66 -6.42
N ALA A 364 -16.24 22.28 -6.50
CA ALA A 364 -17.49 21.74 -5.95
C ALA A 364 -17.91 20.44 -6.67
N GLN A 365 -17.79 20.36 -8.00
CA GLN A 365 -18.03 19.14 -8.78
C GLN A 365 -17.00 18.03 -8.51
N LEU A 366 -15.80 18.41 -8.10
CA LEU A 366 -14.75 17.50 -7.66
C LEU A 366 -14.97 17.06 -6.18
N ALA A 367 -15.98 17.58 -5.48
CA ALA A 367 -16.15 17.35 -4.04
C ALA A 367 -14.84 17.65 -3.26
N HIS A 368 -14.08 18.64 -3.71
CA HIS A 368 -12.92 19.14 -3.00
C HIS A 368 -13.38 20.13 -1.93
N ALA A 369 -12.67 20.13 -0.80
CA ALA A 369 -12.85 21.16 0.21
C ALA A 369 -12.08 22.40 -0.24
N VAL A 370 -12.79 23.45 -0.64
CA VAL A 370 -12.18 24.74 -0.90
C VAL A 370 -11.93 25.41 0.45
N LYS A 371 -10.68 25.81 0.71
CA LYS A 371 -10.33 26.60 1.89
C LYS A 371 -10.44 28.08 1.50
N ASP A 372 -11.13 28.89 2.31
CA ASP A 372 -11.11 30.34 2.14
C ASP A 372 -9.72 30.92 2.48
N ALA A 373 -9.51 32.21 2.21
CA ALA A 373 -8.26 32.93 2.51
C ALA A 373 -7.86 32.89 4.00
N ASN A 374 -8.79 32.55 4.90
CA ASN A 374 -8.60 32.42 6.35
C ASN A 374 -8.52 30.94 6.80
N GLY A 375 -8.46 29.99 5.85
CA GLY A 375 -8.31 28.55 6.11
C GLY A 375 -9.58 27.83 6.56
N ARG A 376 -10.75 28.49 6.59
CA ARG A 376 -12.04 27.85 6.93
C ARG A 376 -12.63 27.21 5.67
N ALA A 377 -13.08 25.96 5.81
CA ALA A 377 -13.79 25.27 4.73
C ALA A 377 -15.23 25.80 4.67
N TYR A 378 -15.49 26.74 3.75
CA TYR A 378 -16.86 27.14 3.40
C TYR A 378 -17.32 26.26 2.25
N ASN A 379 -18.36 25.45 2.44
CA ASN A 379 -19.04 24.79 1.33
C ASN A 379 -20.54 24.59 1.63
N ARG A 380 -21.23 25.65 2.08
CA ARG A 380 -22.71 25.64 2.13
C ARG A 380 -23.32 25.69 0.72
N THR A 381 -22.65 26.32 -0.23
CA THR A 381 -23.16 26.49 -1.59
C THR A 381 -22.82 25.27 -2.44
N LYS A 382 -23.85 24.55 -2.91
CA LYS A 382 -23.68 23.33 -3.72
C LYS A 382 -23.47 23.59 -5.23
N TYR A 383 -23.67 24.85 -5.66
CA TYR A 383 -23.57 25.33 -7.05
C TYR A 383 -24.31 24.44 -8.07
N LEU A 384 -25.41 23.79 -7.69
CA LEU A 384 -26.00 22.73 -8.51
C LEU A 384 -26.43 23.23 -9.89
N LYS A 385 -27.03 24.42 -9.99
CA LYS A 385 -27.43 24.99 -11.27
C LYS A 385 -26.21 25.22 -12.19
N GLN A 386 -25.20 25.93 -11.69
CA GLN A 386 -23.97 26.22 -12.42
C GLN A 386 -23.22 24.94 -12.80
N ARG A 387 -23.20 23.94 -11.91
CA ARG A 387 -22.58 22.65 -12.19
C ARG A 387 -23.35 21.87 -13.26
N THR A 388 -24.68 21.91 -13.28
CA THR A 388 -25.47 21.29 -14.35
C THR A 388 -25.12 21.91 -15.71
N GLU A 389 -25.07 23.24 -15.78
CA GLU A 389 -24.68 23.98 -16.99
C GLU A 389 -23.24 23.63 -17.41
N MET A 390 -22.29 23.65 -16.47
CA MET A 390 -20.89 23.26 -16.68
C MET A 390 -20.75 21.82 -17.18
N MET A 391 -21.45 20.86 -16.60
CA MET A 391 -21.35 19.45 -16.98
C MET A 391 -21.86 19.21 -18.41
N GLN A 392 -22.88 19.96 -18.85
CA GLN A 392 -23.33 19.91 -20.23
C GLN A 392 -22.30 20.57 -21.18
N LEU A 393 -21.83 21.78 -20.85
CA LEU A 393 -20.79 22.48 -21.62
C LEU A 393 -19.53 21.62 -21.80
N TRP A 394 -19.09 20.95 -20.74
CA TRP A 394 -17.97 20.02 -20.77
C TRP A 394 -18.18 18.85 -21.71
N ALA A 395 -19.38 18.26 -21.68
CA ALA A 395 -19.70 17.12 -22.54
C ALA A 395 -19.77 17.53 -24.01
N ASP A 396 -20.31 18.72 -24.30
CA ASP A 396 -20.37 19.27 -25.65
C ASP A 396 -18.95 19.56 -26.18
N TYR A 397 -18.07 20.13 -25.33
CA TYR A 397 -16.66 20.32 -25.66
C TYR A 397 -15.93 19.00 -25.92
N ILE A 398 -16.18 17.95 -25.12
CA ILE A 398 -15.65 16.60 -25.38
C ILE A 398 -16.06 16.09 -26.76
N ASP A 399 -17.30 16.33 -27.19
CA ASP A 399 -17.76 15.89 -28.52
C ASP A 399 -17.13 16.71 -29.65
N VAL A 400 -16.88 18.01 -29.46
CA VAL A 400 -16.07 18.83 -30.37
C VAL A 400 -14.65 18.26 -30.49
N LEU A 401 -13.99 17.92 -29.38
CA LEU A 401 -12.65 17.33 -29.40
C LEU A 401 -12.59 15.96 -30.09
N ARG A 402 -13.70 15.21 -30.09
CA ARG A 402 -13.85 13.95 -30.84
C ARG A 402 -14.07 14.16 -32.34
N GLY A 403 -14.36 15.38 -32.79
CA GLY A 403 -14.79 15.66 -34.16
C GLY A 403 -16.21 15.17 -34.46
N ARG A 404 -17.11 15.21 -33.46
CA ARG A 404 -18.52 14.83 -33.61
C ARG A 404 -19.48 16.01 -33.86
N VAL A 405 -18.95 17.24 -33.83
CA VAL A 405 -19.71 18.49 -34.00
C VAL A 405 -18.97 19.39 -34.97
#